data_AF-A0A7D5RKG6-F1
#
_entry.id   AF-A0A7D5RKG6-F1
#
_cell.length_a   1.000
_cell.length_b   1.000
_cell.length_c   1.000
_cell.angle_alpha   90.00
_cell.angle_beta   90.00
_cell.angle_gamma   90.00
#
_symmetry.space_group_name_H-M   'P 1'
#
loop_
_entity.id
_entity.type
_entity.pdbx_description
1 polymer ?
#
loop_
_entity_poly.entity_id
_entity_poly.type
_entity_poly.pdbx_seq_one_letter_code
_entity_poly.pdbx_strand_id
1 'polypeptide(L)' 'MLGLSFTLRILIVCHCYRERDSVIRIISARKATRQEGEHYKR' A
#
# COMPACT_ATOMS: atom_id res chain seq x y z
N MET A 1 26.29 10.53 -5.45
CA MET A 1 24.86 10.64 -5.08
C MET A 1 24.25 9.26 -5.15
N LEU A 2 23.79 8.71 -4.01
CA LEU A 2 23.10 7.42 -4.00
C LEU A 2 21.64 7.68 -4.37
N GLY A 3 21.31 7.52 -5.65
CA GLY A 3 19.94 7.71 -6.12
C GLY A 3 19.00 6.67 -5.49
N LEU A 4 17.90 7.12 -4.89
CA LEU A 4 16.80 6.24 -4.51
C LEU A 4 16.08 5.78 -5.78
N SER A 5 16.37 4.57 -6.24
CA SER A 5 15.52 3.87 -7.20
C SER A 5 14.40 3.18 -6.42
N PHE A 6 13.22 3.80 -6.36
CA PHE A 6 12.02 3.13 -5.87
C PHE A 6 10.89 3.25 -6.91
N THR A 7 10.31 2.11 -7.29
CA THR A 7 9.12 2.10 -8.14
C THR A 7 7.90 2.14 -7.23
N LEU A 8 7.06 3.17 -7.38
CA LEU A 8 5.75 3.23 -6.74
C LEU A 8 4.89 2.05 -7.22
N ARG A 9 4.49 1.17 -6.30
CA ARG A 9 3.61 0.01 -6.57
C ARG A 9 2.38 0.12 -5.69
N ILE A 10 1.21 -0.15 -6.26
CA ILE A 10 -0.04 -0.23 -5.48
C ILE A 10 0.03 -1.47 -4.59
N LEU A 11 -0.28 -1.28 -3.31
CA LEU A 11 -0.39 -2.33 -2.31
C LEU A 11 -1.84 -2.41 -1.82
N ILE A 12 -2.31 -3.63 -1.57
CA ILE A 12 -3.59 -3.89 -0.91
C ILE A 12 -3.30 -4.22 0.54
N VAL A 13 -3.90 -3.45 1.44
CA VAL A 13 -3.83 -3.68 2.90
C VAL A 13 -4.90 -4.68 3.27
N CYS A 14 -4.50 -5.84 3.80
CA CYS A 14 -5.42 -6.90 4.20
C CYS A 14 -5.85 -6.74 5.66
N HIS A 15 -4.93 -6.31 6.52
CA HIS A 15 -5.21 -6.10 7.93
C HIS A 15 -4.48 -4.85 8.43
N CYS A 16 -5.22 -3.92 9.01
CA CYS A 16 -4.66 -2.78 9.71
C CYS A 16 -5.47 -2.49 10.97
N TYR A 17 -4.81 -1.83 11.92
CA TYR A 17 -5.42 -1.27 13.10
C TYR A 17 -5.37 0.25 13.01
N ARG A 18 -6.50 0.91 13.26
CA ARG A 18 -6.58 2.37 13.31
C ARG A 18 -6.76 2.80 14.77
N GLU A 19 -5.79 3.52 15.31
CA GLU A 19 -5.88 4.08 16.66
C GLU A 19 -6.35 5.52 16.58
N ARG A 20 -7.48 5.82 17.24
CA ARG A 20 -8.00 7.18 17.52
C ARG A 20 -7.86 8.15 16.35
N ASP A 21 -8.18 7.64 15.16
CA ASP A 21 -8.18 8.32 13.86
C ASP A 21 -6.86 8.91 13.33
N SER A 22 -5.80 8.98 14.15
CA SER A 22 -4.52 9.63 13.81
C SER A 22 -3.40 8.66 13.46
N VAL A 23 -3.51 7.38 13.83
CA VAL A 23 -2.47 6.37 13.58
C VAL A 23 -3.06 5.17 12.85
N ILE A 24 -2.47 4.80 11.71
CA ILE A 24 -2.79 3.55 11.01
C ILE A 24 -1.58 2.62 11.12
N ARG A 25 -1.77 1.48 11.78
CA ARG A 25 -0.78 0.40 11.85
C ARG A 25 -1.14 -0.66 10.82
N ILE A 26 -0.37 -0.73 9.74
CA ILE A 26 -0.49 -1.79 8.74
C ILE A 26 0.14 -3.06 9.32
N ILE A 27 -0.66 -4.12 9.47
CA ILE A 27 -0.21 -5.40 10.02
C ILE A 27 0.09 -6.38 8.88
N SER A 28 -0.68 -6.31 7.79
CA SER A 28 -0.46 -7.10 6.59
C SER A 28 -0.82 -6.31 5.34
N ALA A 29 0.08 -6.35 4.36
CA ALA A 29 -0.14 -5.81 3.02
C ALA A 29 0.52 -6.71 1.97
N ARG A 30 -0.05 -6.76 0.79
CA ARG A 30 0.53 -7.46 -0.37
C ARG A 30 0.55 -6.56 -1.59
N LYS A 31 1.39 -6.91 -2.57
CA LYS A 31 1.36 -6.28 -3.89
C LYS A 31 -0.03 -6.46 -4.51
N ALA A 32 -0.59 -5.37 -5.04
CA ALA A 32 -1.80 -5.45 -5.83
C ALA A 32 -1.54 -6.31 -7.08
N THR A 33 -2.50 -7.18 -7.40
CA THR A 33 -2.50 -7.86 -8.70
C THR A 33 -2.69 -6.82 -9.82
N ARG A 34 -2.41 -7.19 -11.07
CA ARG A 34 -2.62 -6.29 -12.22
C ARG A 34 -4.07 -5.78 -12.26
N GLN A 35 -5.02 -6.67 -12.03
CA GLN A 35 -6.45 -6.34 -12.07
C GLN A 35 -6.85 -5.37 -10.96
N GLU A 36 -6.41 -5.61 -9.73
CA GLU A 36 -6.66 -4.69 -8.60
C GLU A 36 -6.00 -3.34 -8.84
N GLY A 37 -4.77 -3.33 -9.37
CA GLY A 37 -4.08 -2.10 -9.73
C GLY A 37 -4.87 -1.28 -10.74
N GLU A 38 -5.41 -1.89 -11.80
CA GLU A 38 -6.25 -1.18 -12.77
C GLU A 38 -7.60 -0.74 -12.17
N HIS A 39 -8.15 -1.50 -11.23
CA HIS A 39 -9.41 -1.14 -10.56
C HIS A 39 -9.27 0.11 -9.69
N TYR A 40 -8.22 0.20 -8.87
CA TYR A 40 -8.01 1.31 -7.94
C TYR A 40 -7.24 2.51 -8.53
N LYS A 41 -6.77 2.43 -9.78
CA LYS A 41 -6.18 3.58 -10.51
C LYS A 41 -7.21 4.54 -11.09
N ARG A 42 -8.46 4.10 -11.25
CA ARG A 42 -9.58 4.94 -11.70
C ARG A 42 -10.12 5.77 -10.55
#